data_AF-A0AAW0XYC6-F1
#
_entry.id   AF-A0AAW0XYC6-F1
#
_cell.length_a   1.000
_cell.length_b   1.000
_cell.length_c   1.000
_cell.angle_alpha   90.00
_cell.angle_beta   90.00
_cell.angle_gamma   90.00
#
_symmetry.space_group_name_H-M   'P 1'
#
loop_
_entity.id
_entity.type
_entity.pdbx_description
1 polymer ?
#
loop_
_entity_poly.entity_id
_entity_poly.type
_entity_poly.pdbx_seq_one_letter_code
_entity_poly.pdbx_strand_id
1 'polypeptide(L)'
;MQETHAKAAELTNLAEGKHHIGDFLPPDELARFMEKYRAIKEGRDPDLSDYQQHKLTEDNVGYRMLKSMGWTEGMGLGAEGKGITAPVNQNGRSESQGLGVERPENLQEEDDEYDAYRKRMMLAYRFRPNPLNNPRRAYY
;
A
#
# COMPACT_ATOMS: atom_id res chain seq x y z
N MET A 1 -12.30 -5.68 29.61
CA MET A 1 -12.65 -7.06 29.21
C MET A 1 -13.84 -7.11 28.24
N GLN A 2 -14.94 -6.39 28.49
CA GLN A 2 -16.11 -6.42 27.58
C GLN A 2 -15.80 -5.87 26.18
N GLU A 3 -15.03 -4.79 26.05
CA GLU A 3 -14.64 -4.23 24.75
C GLU A 3 -13.78 -5.19 23.90
N THR A 4 -12.87 -5.93 24.56
CA THR A 4 -12.03 -6.94 23.90
C THR A 4 -12.88 -8.07 23.33
N HIS A 5 -13.92 -8.50 24.08
CA HIS A 5 -14.85 -9.55 23.67
C HIS A 5 -15.80 -9.07 22.55
N ALA A 6 -16.30 -7.84 22.64
CA ALA A 6 -17.13 -7.24 21.58
C ALA A 6 -16.36 -7.14 20.25
N LYS A 7 -15.11 -6.67 20.30
CA LYS A 7 -14.23 -6.59 19.13
C LYS A 7 -13.90 -7.97 18.55
N ALA A 8 -13.70 -8.98 19.41
CA ALA A 8 -13.53 -10.36 18.97
C ALA A 8 -14.75 -10.91 18.20
N ALA A 9 -15.96 -10.63 18.68
CA ALA A 9 -17.20 -11.04 18.01
C ALA A 9 -17.37 -10.34 16.65
N GLU A 10 -17.12 -9.03 16.59
CA GLU A 10 -17.16 -8.26 15.33
C GLU A 10 -16.18 -8.82 14.29
N LEU A 11 -14.94 -9.08 14.70
CA LEU A 11 -13.90 -9.67 13.85
C LEU A 11 -14.28 -11.05 13.32
N THR A 12 -15.00 -11.84 14.13
CA THR A 12 -15.48 -13.16 13.73
C THR A 12 -16.55 -13.05 12.65
N ASN A 13 -17.51 -12.14 12.80
CA ASN A 13 -18.53 -11.87 11.79
C ASN A 13 -17.91 -11.33 10.48
N LEU A 14 -16.89 -10.47 10.59
CA LEU A 14 -16.19 -9.91 9.43
C LEU A 14 -15.42 -10.97 8.60
N ALA A 15 -15.11 -12.12 9.21
CA ALA A 15 -14.43 -13.23 8.56
C ALA A 15 -15.39 -14.24 7.92
N GLU A 16 -16.69 -14.11 8.15
CA GLU A 16 -17.70 -15.05 7.66
C GLU A 16 -17.73 -15.06 6.11
N GLY A 17 -17.76 -16.25 5.51
CA GLY A 17 -17.75 -16.45 4.05
C GLY A 17 -16.39 -16.32 3.36
N LYS A 18 -15.32 -15.95 4.08
CA LYS A 18 -13.94 -15.94 3.55
C LYS A 18 -13.21 -17.22 3.95
N HIS A 19 -12.76 -17.99 2.97
CA HIS A 19 -12.23 -19.34 3.21
C HIS A 19 -10.76 -19.47 2.78
N HIS A 20 -10.35 -18.79 1.71
CA HIS A 20 -8.96 -18.77 1.27
C HIS A 20 -8.20 -17.63 1.94
N ILE A 21 -6.91 -17.84 2.23
CA ILE A 21 -6.11 -16.81 2.90
C ILE A 21 -5.98 -15.53 2.06
N GLY A 22 -6.03 -15.66 0.73
CA GLY A 22 -6.05 -14.55 -0.22
C GLY A 22 -7.32 -13.69 -0.16
N ASP A 23 -8.45 -14.23 0.32
CA ASP A 23 -9.73 -13.48 0.43
C ASP A 23 -9.65 -12.34 1.46
N PHE A 24 -8.65 -12.40 2.33
CA PHE A 24 -8.39 -11.37 3.35
C PHE A 24 -7.51 -10.24 2.83
N LEU A 25 -6.86 -10.38 1.67
CA LEU A 25 -5.99 -9.35 1.11
C LEU A 25 -6.84 -8.23 0.47
N PRO A 26 -6.73 -6.96 0.93
CA PRO A 26 -7.44 -5.85 0.29
C PRO A 26 -7.02 -5.69 -1.18
N PRO A 27 -7.95 -5.32 -2.09
CA PRO A 27 -7.65 -5.17 -3.51
C PRO A 27 -6.52 -4.17 -3.80
N ASP A 28 -6.46 -3.06 -3.07
CA ASP A 28 -5.43 -2.03 -3.25
C ASP A 28 -4.04 -2.55 -2.83
N GLU A 29 -3.98 -3.32 -1.75
CA GLU A 29 -2.74 -3.96 -1.28
C GLU A 29 -2.29 -5.07 -2.24
N LEU A 30 -3.23 -5.82 -2.80
CA LEU A 30 -2.96 -6.78 -3.87
C LEU A 30 -2.40 -6.06 -5.12
N ALA A 31 -2.99 -4.95 -5.53
CA ALA A 31 -2.52 -4.18 -6.67
C ALA A 31 -1.08 -3.68 -6.46
N ARG A 32 -0.79 -3.12 -5.28
CA ARG A 32 0.57 -2.70 -4.88
C ARG A 32 1.56 -3.86 -4.89
N PHE A 33 1.15 -5.04 -4.38
CA PHE A 33 1.99 -6.23 -4.39
C PHE A 33 2.31 -6.69 -5.83
N MET A 34 1.28 -6.77 -6.69
CA MET A 34 1.44 -7.22 -8.07
C MET A 34 2.28 -6.23 -8.91
N GLU A 35 2.14 -4.94 -8.64
CA GLU A 35 2.96 -3.89 -9.27
C GLU A 35 4.43 -4.03 -8.89
N LYS A 36 4.73 -4.25 -7.60
CA LYS A 36 6.11 -4.57 -7.16
C LYS A 36 6.65 -5.83 -7.84
N TYR A 37 5.85 -6.88 -7.91
CA TYR A 37 6.25 -8.14 -8.55
C TYR A 37 6.59 -7.94 -10.03
N ARG A 38 5.74 -7.22 -10.78
CA ARG A 38 5.98 -6.90 -12.19
C ARG A 38 7.20 -6.02 -12.36
N ALA A 39 7.33 -4.97 -11.56
CA ALA A 39 8.44 -4.05 -11.62
C ALA A 39 9.79 -4.75 -11.42
N ILE A 40 9.88 -5.64 -10.43
CA ILE A 40 11.07 -6.47 -10.19
C ILE A 40 11.38 -7.38 -11.39
N LYS A 41 10.38 -8.07 -11.94
CA LYS A 41 10.57 -8.94 -13.13
C LYS A 41 10.98 -8.16 -14.38
N GLU A 42 10.56 -6.91 -14.50
CA GLU A 42 10.88 -6.02 -15.61
C GLU A 42 12.16 -5.19 -15.36
N GLY A 43 12.77 -5.28 -14.17
CA GLY A 43 13.96 -4.50 -13.80
C GLY A 43 13.72 -2.99 -13.72
N ARG A 44 12.48 -2.56 -13.43
CA ARG A 44 12.09 -1.16 -13.28
C ARG A 44 11.73 -0.84 -11.84
N ASP A 45 11.72 0.44 -11.50
CA ASP A 45 11.17 0.90 -10.23
C ASP A 45 9.64 0.71 -10.19
N PRO A 46 9.08 0.23 -9.06
CA PRO A 46 7.64 0.08 -8.91
C PRO A 46 6.94 1.42 -8.81
N ASP A 47 5.87 1.62 -9.59
CA ASP A 47 5.05 2.82 -9.47
C ASP A 47 4.01 2.62 -8.37
N LEU A 48 4.37 3.06 -7.16
CA LEU A 48 3.49 3.04 -5.99
C LEU A 48 2.73 4.36 -5.83
N SER A 49 2.68 5.21 -6.86
CA SER A 49 2.04 6.51 -6.72
C SER A 49 0.53 6.39 -6.70
N ASP A 50 -0.08 6.78 -5.57
CA ASP A 50 -1.51 7.06 -5.51
C ASP A 50 -1.86 8.34 -6.30
N TYR A 51 -0.85 9.04 -6.81
CA TYR A 51 -0.98 10.28 -7.57
C TYR A 51 -1.91 10.13 -8.77
N GLN A 52 -1.84 9.03 -9.51
CA GLN A 52 -2.72 8.84 -10.66
C GLN A 52 -4.19 8.74 -10.24
N GLN A 53 -4.46 8.08 -9.11
CA GLN A 53 -5.81 7.91 -8.58
C GLN A 53 -6.36 9.20 -7.95
N HIS A 54 -5.50 10.00 -7.33
CA HIS A 54 -5.87 11.21 -6.59
C HIS A 54 -5.40 12.50 -7.27
N LYS A 55 -5.17 12.45 -8.58
CA LYS A 55 -4.72 13.61 -9.33
C LYS A 55 -5.75 14.73 -9.20
N LEU A 56 -5.29 15.94 -8.90
CA LEU A 56 -6.17 17.11 -8.81
C LEU A 56 -6.83 17.36 -10.17
N THR A 57 -8.15 17.42 -10.16
CA THR A 57 -8.99 17.72 -11.31
C THR A 57 -9.51 19.16 -11.28
N GLU A 58 -10.09 19.62 -12.39
CA GLU A 58 -10.54 21.01 -12.58
C GLU A 58 -11.68 21.47 -11.65
N ASP A 59 -12.44 20.51 -11.12
CA ASP A 59 -13.48 20.69 -10.13
C ASP A 59 -12.93 21.08 -8.75
N ASN A 60 -11.66 20.75 -8.47
CA ASN A 60 -10.99 21.13 -7.23
C ASN A 60 -10.75 22.65 -7.13
N VAL A 61 -11.07 23.22 -5.97
CA VAL A 61 -10.88 24.67 -5.71
C VAL A 61 -9.41 25.08 -5.81
N GLY A 62 -8.49 24.28 -5.27
CA GLY A 62 -7.05 24.52 -5.35
C GLY A 62 -6.52 24.46 -6.78
N TYR A 63 -7.01 23.53 -7.60
CA TYR A 63 -6.67 23.46 -9.03
C TYR A 63 -7.05 24.76 -9.74
N ARG A 64 -8.28 25.26 -9.54
CA ARG A 64 -8.75 26.53 -10.13
C ARG A 64 -7.94 27.72 -9.64
N MET A 65 -7.60 27.75 -8.35
CA MET A 65 -6.73 28.79 -7.78
C MET A 65 -5.34 28.78 -8.44
N LEU A 66 -4.69 27.63 -8.58
CA LEU A 66 -3.40 27.51 -9.25
C LEU A 66 -3.48 28.01 -10.70
N LYS A 67 -4.48 27.57 -11.44
CA LYS A 67 -4.71 28.01 -12.83
C LYS A 67 -4.91 29.53 -12.93
N SER A 68 -5.65 30.12 -11.99
CA SER A 68 -5.86 31.58 -11.93
C SER A 68 -4.58 32.38 -11.64
N MET A 69 -3.63 31.77 -10.93
CA MET A 69 -2.31 32.33 -10.65
C MET A 69 -1.30 32.12 -11.79
N GLY A 70 -1.75 31.59 -12.93
CA GLY A 70 -0.93 31.37 -14.13
C GLY A 70 -0.20 30.02 -14.16
N TRP A 71 -0.46 29.12 -13.21
CA TRP A 71 0.03 27.74 -13.31
C TRP A 71 -0.71 26.97 -14.41
N THR A 72 0.02 26.11 -15.13
CA THR A 72 -0.54 25.26 -16.18
C THR A 72 -0.35 23.79 -15.82
N GLU A 73 -1.35 22.96 -16.14
CA GLU A 73 -1.29 21.55 -15.81
C GLU A 73 -0.11 20.86 -16.50
N GLY A 74 0.65 20.07 -15.75
CA GLY A 74 1.86 19.40 -16.21
C GLY A 74 3.13 20.25 -16.08
N MET A 75 3.02 21.54 -15.77
CA MET A 75 4.17 22.40 -15.49
C MET A 75 4.59 22.31 -14.02
N GLY A 76 5.90 22.31 -13.78
CA GLY A 76 6.45 22.41 -12.43
C GLY A 76 6.20 23.78 -11.83
N LEU A 77 6.20 23.88 -10.50
CA LEU A 77 6.13 25.19 -9.82
C LEU A 77 7.49 25.91 -9.82
N GLY A 78 7.49 27.21 -9.49
CA GLY A 78 8.69 28.05 -9.41
C GLY A 78 8.87 28.99 -10.59
N ALA A 79 9.81 29.94 -10.48
CA ALA A 79 9.98 31.03 -11.46
C ALA A 79 10.27 30.53 -12.89
N GLU A 80 11.01 29.43 -13.03
CA GLU A 80 11.34 28.81 -14.32
C GLU A 80 10.42 27.62 -14.65
N GLY A 81 9.45 27.29 -13.80
CA GLY A 81 8.56 26.13 -14.02
C GLY A 81 9.24 24.75 -13.91
N LYS A 82 10.45 24.69 -13.36
CA LYS A 82 11.27 23.46 -13.25
C LYS A 82 11.05 22.68 -11.95
N GLY A 83 10.06 23.07 -11.15
CA GLY A 83 9.70 22.33 -9.94
C GLY A 83 9.22 20.92 -10.26
N ILE A 84 9.16 20.09 -9.23
CA ILE A 84 8.65 18.72 -9.31
C ILE A 84 7.19 18.73 -9.80
N THR A 85 6.88 17.89 -10.79
CA THR A 85 5.55 17.82 -11.43
C THR A 85 4.64 16.74 -10.86
N ALA A 86 5.22 15.70 -10.25
CA ALA A 86 4.50 14.62 -9.58
C ALA A 86 5.00 14.50 -8.13
N PRO A 87 4.11 14.30 -7.14
CA PRO A 87 4.50 14.21 -5.74
C PRO A 87 5.49 13.06 -5.52
N VAL A 88 6.42 13.26 -4.58
CA VAL A 88 7.35 12.22 -4.17
C VAL A 88 6.63 11.24 -3.26
N ASN A 89 6.65 9.97 -3.60
CA ASN A 89 6.07 8.92 -2.75
C ASN A 89 6.92 8.72 -1.49
N GLN A 90 6.25 8.57 -0.36
CA GLN A 90 6.91 8.14 0.87
C GLN A 90 6.96 6.61 0.91
N ASN A 91 8.17 6.04 0.96
CA ASN A 91 8.32 4.62 1.27
C ASN A 91 7.86 4.38 2.72
N GLY A 92 6.90 3.48 2.90
CA GLY A 92 6.26 3.21 4.19
C GLY A 92 7.28 2.91 5.29
N ARG A 93 7.19 3.61 6.41
CA ARG A 93 7.97 3.30 7.62
C ARG A 93 7.23 2.25 8.45
N SER A 94 7.95 1.19 8.76
CA SER A 94 7.61 0.29 9.85
C SER A 94 7.84 0.99 11.19
N GLU A 95 6.79 1.26 11.96
CA GLU A 95 6.96 1.76 13.33
C GLU A 95 7.80 0.77 14.14
N SER A 96 8.78 1.26 14.90
CA SER A 96 9.65 0.52 15.84
C SER A 96 10.73 -0.43 15.28
N GLN A 97 11.05 -0.38 13.97
CA GLN A 97 12.10 -1.23 13.39
C GLN A 97 13.34 -0.42 12.99
N GLY A 98 14.53 -1.03 13.09
CA GLY A 98 15.79 -0.41 12.68
C GLY A 98 15.85 -0.14 11.17
N LEU A 99 16.63 0.86 10.77
CA LEU A 99 16.90 1.11 9.34
C LEU A 99 17.64 -0.10 8.74
N GLY A 100 17.26 -0.50 7.53
CA GLY A 100 17.91 -1.62 6.82
C GLY A 100 17.46 -3.02 7.24
N VAL A 101 16.48 -3.14 8.15
CA VAL A 101 15.90 -4.46 8.45
C VAL A 101 15.01 -4.88 7.29
N GLU A 102 15.44 -5.92 6.57
CA GLU A 102 14.62 -6.54 5.54
C GLU A 102 13.47 -7.33 6.16
N ARG A 103 12.32 -7.24 5.52
CA ARG A 103 11.14 -8.03 5.86
C ARG A 103 11.07 -9.24 4.94
N PRO A 104 10.89 -10.46 5.46
CA PRO A 104 10.79 -11.65 4.62
C PRO A 104 9.52 -11.65 3.76
N GLU A 105 8.54 -10.79 4.04
CA GLU A 105 7.40 -10.56 3.15
C GLU A 105 7.72 -9.72 1.90
N ASN A 106 8.88 -9.03 1.86
CA ASN A 106 9.26 -8.23 0.71
C ASN A 106 9.65 -9.12 -0.47
N LEU A 107 9.22 -8.72 -1.67
CA LEU A 107 9.62 -9.38 -2.91
C LEU A 107 11.09 -9.10 -3.19
N GLN A 108 11.80 -10.12 -3.64
CA GLN A 108 13.21 -10.12 -4.02
C GLN A 108 13.33 -10.53 -5.50
N GLU A 109 14.44 -10.18 -6.14
CA GLU A 109 14.67 -10.49 -7.55
C GLU A 109 14.76 -12.00 -7.80
N GLU A 110 15.31 -12.72 -6.82
CA GLU A 110 15.52 -14.16 -6.84
C GLU A 110 14.24 -14.96 -6.57
N ASP A 111 13.13 -14.30 -6.21
CA ASP A 111 11.87 -14.99 -5.92
C ASP A 111 11.31 -15.70 -7.17
N ASP A 112 11.06 -16.99 -7.01
CA ASP A 112 10.29 -17.77 -7.98
C ASP A 112 8.78 -17.49 -7.84
N GLU A 113 7.96 -18.11 -8.71
CA GLU A 113 6.50 -17.92 -8.69
C GLU A 113 5.87 -18.43 -7.38
N TYR A 114 6.41 -19.51 -6.81
CA TYR A 114 5.94 -20.08 -5.56
C TYR A 114 6.27 -19.19 -4.36
N ASP A 115 7.47 -18.61 -4.32
CA ASP A 115 7.91 -17.65 -3.31
C ASP A 115 7.08 -16.37 -3.34
N ALA A 116 6.83 -15.83 -4.54
CA ALA A 116 5.95 -14.68 -4.71
C ALA A 116 4.52 -14.99 -4.24
N TYR A 117 3.98 -16.16 -4.60
CA TYR A 117 2.67 -16.60 -4.10
C TYR A 117 2.67 -16.71 -2.56
N ARG A 118 3.69 -17.35 -1.97
CA ARG A 118 3.83 -17.50 -0.51
C ARG A 118 3.90 -16.14 0.18
N LYS A 119 4.68 -15.19 -0.33
CA LYS A 119 4.78 -13.80 0.18
C LYS A 119 3.45 -13.06 0.07
N ARG A 120 2.69 -13.24 -1.02
CA ARG A 120 1.32 -12.72 -1.16
C ARG A 120 0.38 -13.28 -0.09
N MET A 121 0.47 -14.58 0.21
CA MET A 121 -0.34 -15.21 1.26
C MET A 121 0.07 -14.75 2.67
N MET A 122 1.36 -14.53 2.92
CA MET A 122 1.85 -13.93 4.17
C MET A 122 1.32 -12.50 4.36
N LEU A 123 1.31 -11.70 3.30
CA LEU A 123 0.73 -10.36 3.33
C LEU A 123 -0.77 -10.41 3.67
N ALA A 124 -1.52 -11.30 3.01
CA ALA A 124 -2.94 -11.50 3.27
C ALA A 124 -3.24 -11.93 4.72
N TYR A 125 -2.34 -12.72 5.33
CA TYR A 125 -2.47 -13.13 6.73
C TYR A 125 -2.55 -11.94 7.67
N ARG A 126 -1.85 -10.82 7.41
CA ARG A 126 -1.90 -9.60 8.23
C ARG A 126 -3.29 -8.99 8.32
N PHE A 127 -4.09 -9.12 7.28
CA PHE A 127 -5.44 -8.54 7.18
C PHE A 127 -6.54 -9.49 7.63
N ARG A 128 -6.22 -10.77 7.87
CA ARG A 128 -7.18 -11.71 8.44
C ARG A 128 -7.68 -11.17 9.79
N PRO A 129 -8.98 -11.27 10.11
CA PRO A 129 -9.47 -10.93 11.44
C PRO A 129 -8.85 -11.85 12.51
N ASN A 130 -8.54 -11.30 13.69
CA ASN A 130 -8.04 -12.08 14.82
C ASN A 130 -9.13 -12.21 15.89
N PRO A 131 -9.85 -13.34 15.97
CA PRO A 131 -10.95 -13.53 16.92
C PRO A 131 -10.49 -13.50 18.38
N LEU A 132 -9.20 -13.64 18.66
CA LEU A 132 -8.67 -13.53 20.02
C LEU A 132 -8.24 -12.10 20.39
N ASN A 133 -8.29 -11.16 19.43
CA ASN A 133 -7.89 -9.76 19.56
C ASN A 133 -6.53 -9.56 20.28
N ASN A 134 -5.64 -10.55 20.20
CA ASN A 134 -4.29 -10.51 20.76
C ASN A 134 -3.29 -10.03 19.69
N PRO A 135 -2.14 -9.45 20.07
CA PRO A 135 -1.14 -9.04 19.10
C PRO A 135 -0.62 -10.24 18.32
N ARG A 136 -0.57 -10.12 16.99
CA ARG A 136 0.03 -11.13 16.11
C ARG A 136 1.54 -11.06 16.26
N ARG A 137 2.18 -12.19 16.54
CA ARG A 137 3.63 -12.29 16.44
C ARG A 137 4.02 -12.17 14.96
N ALA A 138 4.92 -11.25 14.66
CA ALA A 138 5.63 -11.25 13.40
C ALA A 138 6.53 -12.49 13.43
N TYR A 139 6.21 -13.48 12.60
CA TYR A 139 7.08 -14.62 12.39
C TYR A 139 7.97 -14.27 11.21
N TYR A 140 9.16 -13.79 11.56
CA TYR A 140 10.24 -13.30 10.68
C TYR A 140 9.91 -11.96 10.01
#